data_AF-A0A8S3CGD2-F1
#
_entry.id   AF-A0A8S3CGD2-F1
#
_cell.length_a   1.000
_cell.length_b   1.000
_cell.length_c   1.000
_cell.angle_alpha   90.00
_cell.angle_beta   90.00
_cell.angle_gamma   90.00
#
_symmetry.space_group_name_H-M   'P 1'
#
loop_
_entity.id
_entity.type
_entity.pdbx_description
1 polymer ?
#
loop_
_entity_poly.entity_id
_entity_poly.type
_entity_poly.pdbx_seq_one_letter_code
_entity_poly.pdbx_strand_id
1 'polypeptide(L)' 'NQDGTFTIAYTPKLPGIHCISVLFGDNEIPISPIKVTVEASVDVNKIRIEGLDT' A
#
# COMPACT_ATOMS: atom_id res chain seq x y z
N ASN A 1 18.28 2.03 -3.43
CA ASN A 1 18.87 0.69 -3.66
C ASN A 1 20.07 0.89 -4.57
N GLN A 2 21.23 0.32 -4.28
CA GLN A 2 22.47 0.54 -5.08
C GLN A 2 22.54 -0.38 -6.31
N ASP A 3 21.38 -0.71 -6.87
CA ASP A 3 21.16 -1.66 -7.96
C ASP A 3 20.38 -1.04 -9.12
N GLY A 4 20.18 0.29 -9.12
CA GLY A 4 19.39 1.00 -10.12
C GLY A 4 17.88 1.00 -9.86
N THR A 5 17.42 0.56 -8.68
CA THR A 5 16.01 0.60 -8.28
C THR A 5 15.72 1.67 -7.21
N PHE A 6 14.45 2.07 -7.14
CA PHE A 6 13.94 3.03 -6.17
C PHE A 6 12.88 2.38 -5.30
N THR A 7 12.96 2.60 -3.98
CA THR A 7 11.94 2.16 -3.02
C THR A 7 11.15 3.38 -2.55
N ILE A 8 9.84 3.33 -2.69
CA ILE A 8 8.91 4.36 -2.20
C ILE A 8 8.07 3.73 -1.09
N ALA A 9 8.01 4.38 0.07
CA ALA A 9 7.17 3.98 1.19
C ALA A 9 6.13 5.08 1.48
N TYR A 10 4.87 4.68 1.65
CA TYR A 10 3.79 5.58 2.02
C TYR A 10 2.93 4.95 3.12
N THR A 11 2.40 5.77 4.02
CA THR A 11 1.45 5.34 5.04
C THR A 11 0.11 6.07 4.80
N PRO A 12 -0.94 5.37 4.35
CA PRO A 12 -2.25 5.98 4.14
C PRO A 12 -2.88 6.37 5.48
N LYS A 13 -3.46 7.57 5.56
CA LYS A 13 -4.15 8.05 6.78
C LYS A 13 -5.60 7.59 6.88
N LEU A 14 -6.23 7.32 5.74
CA LEU A 14 -7.64 6.98 5.64
C LEU A 14 -7.83 5.74 4.76
N PRO A 15 -8.83 4.90 5.08
CA PRO A 15 -9.23 3.82 4.19
C PRO A 15 -9.81 4.37 2.89
N GLY A 16 -9.75 3.57 1.83
CA GLY A 16 -10.24 3.91 0.51
C GLY A 16 -9.23 3.61 -0.60
N ILE A 17 -9.57 4.04 -1.81
CA ILE A 17 -8.73 3.87 -3.00
C ILE A 17 -7.77 5.05 -3.10
N HIS A 18 -6.47 4.76 -3.05
CA HIS A 18 -5.39 5.73 -3.27
C HIS A 18 -4.83 5.55 -4.68
N CYS A 19 -4.63 6.66 -5.38
CA CYS A 19 -4.08 6.70 -6.74
C CYS A 19 -2.67 7.27 -6.68
N ILE A 20 -1.67 6.45 -7.00
CA ILE A 20 -0.26 6.83 -6.95
C ILE A 20 0.23 7.03 -8.38
N SER A 21 0.58 8.27 -8.72
CA SER A 21 1.20 8.60 -10.01
C SER A 21 2.71 8.59 -9.87
N VAL A 22 3.39 7.89 -10.79
CA VAL A 22 4.85 7.80 -10.83
C VAL A 22 5.32 8.28 -12.19
N LEU A 23 6.20 9.29 -12.17
CA LEU A 23 6.76 9.91 -13.37
C LEU A 23 8.26 9.68 -13.44
N PHE A 24 8.78 9.51 -14.66
CA PHE A 24 10.20 9.49 -14.97
C PHE A 24 10.48 10.48 -16.11
N GLY A 25 11.28 11.52 -15.83
CA GLY A 25 11.55 12.58 -16.81
C GLY A 25 10.27 13.22 -17.34
N ASP A 26 9.37 13.62 -16.45
CA ASP A 26 8.06 14.23 -16.74
C ASP A 26 7.06 13.37 -17.52
N ASN A 27 7.38 12.09 -17.76
CA ASN A 27 6.51 11.13 -18.44
C ASN A 27 6.00 10.07 -17.44
N GLU A 28 4.72 9.70 -17.52
CA GLU A 28 4.20 8.58 -16.73
C GLU A 28 4.84 7.25 -17.14
N ILE A 29 5.18 6.43 -16.14
CA ILE A 29 5.62 5.06 -16.41
C ILE A 29 4.42 4.17 -16.79
N PRO A 30 4.61 3.07 -17.55
CA PRO A 30 3.49 2.25 -18.03
C PRO A 30 2.57 1.65 -16.95
N ILE A 31 3.06 1.52 -15.71
CA ILE A 31 2.27 1.01 -14.58
C ILE A 31 1.53 2.11 -13.81
N SER A 32 1.80 3.39 -14.12
CA SER A 32 1.08 4.53 -13.56
C SER A 32 -0.24 4.74 -14.32
N PRO A 33 -1.33 5.15 -13.63
CA PRO A 33 -1.43 5.27 -12.18
C PRO A 33 -1.63 3.91 -11.49
N ILE A 34 -1.01 3.75 -10.32
CA ILE A 34 -1.17 2.57 -9.47
C ILE A 34 -2.32 2.81 -8.51
N LYS A 35 -3.35 1.96 -8.57
CA LYS A 35 -4.49 1.99 -7.63
C LYS A 35 -4.22 1.05 -6.47
N VAL A 36 -4.24 1.58 -5.24
CA VAL A 36 -4.10 0.79 -4.02
C VAL A 36 -5.35 0.92 -3.18
N THR A 37 -5.99 -0.20 -2.87
CA THR A 37 -7.12 -0.26 -1.95
C THR A 37 -6.61 -0.43 -0.53
N VAL A 38 -6.94 0.52 0.34
CA VAL A 38 -6.60 0.49 1.77
C VAL A 38 -7.86 0.18 2.55
N GLU A 39 -7.88 -0.95 3.24
CA GLU A 39 -8.99 -1.34 4.09
C GLU A 39 -9.00 -0.55 5.41
N ALA A 40 -10.17 -0.49 6.05
CA ALA A 40 -10.28 0.12 7.37
C ALA A 40 -9.45 -0.66 8.39
N SER A 41 -8.77 0.07 9.28
CA SER A 41 -8.07 -0.55 10.40
C SER A 41 -9.08 -1.27 11.29
N VAL A 42 -8.83 -2.55 11.55
CA VAL A 42 -9.57 -3.33 12.53
C VAL A 42 -8.83 -3.22 13.87
N ASP A 43 -9.58 -2.93 14.94
CA ASP A 43 -9.02 -2.94 16.30
C ASP A 43 -8.73 -4.38 16.72
N VAL A 44 -7.46 -4.78 16.62
CA VAL A 44 -7.00 -6.13 16.95
C VAL A 44 -7.26 -6.52 18.39
N ASN A 45 -7.40 -5.55 19.32
CA ASN A 45 -7.72 -5.85 20.72
C ASN A 45 -9.17 -6.33 20.91
N LYS A 46 -10.03 -6.11 19.90
CA LYS A 46 -11.41 -6.62 19.87
C LYS A 46 -11.53 -7.94 19.13
N ILE A 47 -10.42 -8.52 18.65
CA ILE A 47 -10.40 -9.80 17.95
C ILE A 47 -10.02 -10.90 18.94
N ARG A 48 -10.85 -11.92 19.06
CA ARG A 48 -10.53 -13.18 19.74
C ARG A 48 -10.53 -14.29 18.70
N ILE A 49 -9.42 -15.01 18.59
CA ILE A 49 -9.30 -16.19 17.74
C ILE A 49 -9.36 -17.41 18.66
N GLU A 50 -10.28 -18.33 18.40
CA GLU A 50 -10.39 -19.62 19.11
C GLU A 50 -10.16 -20.77 18.12
N GLY A 51 -9.52 -21.85 18.58
CA GLY A 51 -9.33 -23.06 17.77
C GLY A 51 -8.13 -23.04 16.83
N LEU A 52 -7.09 -22.24 17.12
CA LEU A 52 -5.78 -22.42 16.49
C LEU A 52 -5.08 -23.60 17.16
N ASP A 53 -5.61 -24.80 16.97
CA ASP A 53 -4.97 -26.04 17.42
C ASP A 53 -3.77 -26.30 16.48
N THR A 54 -2.57 -26.19 17.04
CA THR A 54 -1.28 -26.57 16.43
C THR A 54 -1.02 -28.06 16.51
#